data_AF-A0AAN7YYI1-F1
#
_entry.id   AF-A0AAN7YYI1-F1
#
_cell.length_a   1.000
_cell.length_b   1.000
_cell.length_c   1.000
_cell.angle_alpha   90.00
_cell.angle_beta   90.00
_cell.angle_gamma   90.00
#
_symmetry.space_group_name_H-M   'P 1'
#
loop_
_entity.id
_entity.type
_entity.pdbx_description
1 polymer ?
#
loop_
_entity_poly.entity_id
_entity_poly.type
_entity_poly.pdbx_seq_one_letter_code
_entity_poly.pdbx_strand_id
1 'polypeptide(L)'
;MTETSTSFREIGNKFFKEHRLNLAIENYNKAIEIDPKDYQSYTNRSLAYFQKKEYENSLNDSKEAIKINSKWDKAHYRYSMALKQFNRLDESLRSLYIIYNRFYNSIDNTTTNNIDINLITKEIDNIQKNLISKRYSKDIIAQSETSPNSINSNVKVDYINANLGKSVFLTKDITNNNQPLLSENPLVSNLSSIYLEDENYKSCFHCLKSIYVNKSCYSEKMKKQQELFIENPSFTCDKNCKFEVYCSENCKNEAWKQYHGLVCSSYDLILKLYGFCRIKNQVFPLLIMKMLAIVINNVKNNKKSLEDSLSPFTSFQYDMSDPILSDDQLIANAFIIDIFKSVLKDNNDEIIFNQLITKERYYQFNSILKLNSSDVQPISILEELIDNKVSKADIKDSSIKIGDEVIEIDSIGEFLENNKLPTISIKGVGLYRVINSINHSCEPNVFCSFSKNNHSMTIYPSKIPLKKGQEINISYINENLAYTQRQKLLKENYSFNCSCKKCKNKE
;
A
#
# COMPACT_ATOMS: atom_id res chain seq x y z
N MET A 1 14.84 -4.86 -60.33
CA MET A 1 14.67 -5.39 -58.95
C MET A 1 13.30 -4.99 -58.49
N THR A 2 12.47 -5.92 -58.01
CA THR A 2 11.20 -5.58 -57.38
C THR A 2 11.49 -4.83 -56.08
N GLU A 3 11.01 -3.61 -55.96
CA GLU A 3 11.17 -2.81 -54.75
C GLU A 3 10.35 -3.47 -53.63
N THR A 4 11.01 -3.91 -52.57
CA THR A 4 10.37 -4.57 -51.42
C THR A 4 10.25 -3.61 -50.25
N SER A 5 9.32 -3.87 -49.33
CA SER A 5 9.19 -3.11 -48.07
C SER A 5 10.52 -3.02 -47.32
N THR A 6 11.27 -4.12 -47.23
CA THR A 6 12.62 -4.18 -46.66
C THR A 6 13.61 -3.24 -47.37
N SER A 7 13.59 -3.18 -48.72
CA SER A 7 14.47 -2.30 -49.48
C SER A 7 14.22 -0.82 -49.16
N PHE A 8 12.96 -0.40 -49.15
CA PHE A 8 12.58 0.96 -48.75
C PHE A 8 12.94 1.27 -47.29
N ARG A 9 12.73 0.31 -46.37
CA ARG A 9 13.15 0.45 -44.96
C ARG A 9 14.66 0.66 -44.83
N GLU A 10 15.48 -0.06 -45.60
CA GLU A 10 16.93 0.09 -45.60
C GLU A 10 17.39 1.45 -46.15
N ILE A 11 16.76 1.93 -47.22
CA ILE A 11 17.00 3.28 -47.75
C ILE A 11 16.61 4.33 -46.71
N GLY A 12 15.45 4.16 -46.06
CA GLY A 12 15.01 5.01 -44.96
C GLY A 12 16.03 5.05 -43.81
N ASN A 13 16.58 3.90 -43.44
CA ASN A 13 17.63 3.80 -42.41
C ASN A 13 18.91 4.54 -42.81
N LYS A 14 19.29 4.51 -44.09
CA LYS A 14 20.45 5.26 -44.60
C LYS A 14 20.22 6.77 -44.47
N PHE A 15 19.08 7.27 -44.96
CA PHE A 15 18.73 8.68 -44.82
C PHE A 15 18.60 9.13 -43.36
N PHE A 16 18.09 8.26 -42.49
CA PHE A 16 18.01 8.51 -41.06
C PHE A 16 19.41 8.69 -40.43
N LYS A 17 20.39 7.84 -40.78
CA LYS A 17 21.80 8.00 -40.34
C LYS A 17 22.43 9.30 -40.85
N GLU A 18 22.08 9.71 -42.07
CA GLU A 18 22.50 11.00 -42.66
C GLU A 18 21.74 12.21 -42.08
N HIS A 19 20.87 12.02 -41.08
CA HIS A 19 20.03 13.06 -40.47
C HIS A 19 19.05 13.73 -41.47
N ARG A 20 18.78 13.09 -42.60
CA ARG A 20 17.81 13.53 -43.61
C ARG A 20 16.42 12.99 -43.28
N LEU A 21 15.82 13.51 -42.21
CA LEU A 21 14.61 12.93 -41.59
C LEU A 21 13.39 12.88 -42.50
N ASN A 22 13.16 13.88 -43.35
CA ASN A 22 12.02 13.87 -44.28
C ASN A 22 12.14 12.76 -45.33
N LEU A 23 13.34 12.56 -45.89
CA LEU A 23 13.61 11.46 -46.83
C LEU A 23 13.53 10.10 -46.14
N ALA A 24 13.95 10.00 -44.88
CA ALA A 24 13.78 8.78 -44.09
C ALA A 24 12.29 8.44 -43.92
N ILE A 25 11.47 9.41 -43.53
CA ILE A 25 10.02 9.25 -43.36
C ILE A 25 9.34 8.86 -44.69
N GLU A 26 9.69 9.50 -45.80
CA GLU A 26 9.14 9.15 -47.11
C GLU A 26 9.42 7.69 -47.49
N ASN A 27 10.63 7.22 -47.24
CA ASN A 27 11.00 5.83 -47.51
C ASN A 27 10.33 4.85 -46.53
N TYR A 28 10.17 5.21 -45.26
CA TYR A 28 9.38 4.40 -44.33
C TYR A 28 7.90 4.35 -44.70
N ASN A 29 7.33 5.43 -45.25
CA ASN A 29 5.95 5.44 -45.77
C ASN A 29 5.81 4.43 -46.92
N LYS A 30 6.71 4.47 -47.90
CA LYS A 30 6.72 3.49 -49.01
C LYS A 30 6.86 2.05 -48.51
N ALA A 31 7.71 1.81 -47.50
CA ALA A 31 7.83 0.49 -46.89
C ALA A 31 6.52 0.01 -46.24
N ILE A 32 5.79 0.90 -45.57
CA ILE A 32 4.51 0.62 -44.91
C ILE A 32 3.36 0.48 -45.93
N GLU A 33 3.39 1.22 -47.03
CA GLU A 33 2.43 1.08 -48.14
C GLU A 33 2.54 -0.30 -48.81
N ILE A 34 3.77 -0.81 -48.95
CA ILE A 34 4.03 -2.14 -49.52
C ILE A 34 3.70 -3.25 -48.51
N ASP A 35 4.07 -3.08 -47.25
CA ASP A 35 3.73 -4.02 -46.17
C ASP A 35 3.18 -3.28 -44.94
N PRO A 36 1.85 -3.22 -44.79
CA PRO A 36 1.20 -2.62 -43.62
C PRO A 36 1.50 -3.34 -42.29
N LYS A 37 2.13 -4.52 -42.32
CA LYS A 37 2.57 -5.27 -41.13
C LYS A 37 4.07 -5.11 -40.84
N ASP A 38 4.79 -4.22 -41.55
CA ASP A 38 6.19 -3.92 -41.25
C ASP A 38 6.33 -3.05 -39.99
N TYR A 39 6.24 -3.71 -38.82
CA TYR A 39 6.42 -3.09 -37.51
C TYR A 39 7.79 -2.42 -37.33
N GLN A 40 8.81 -2.83 -38.10
CA GLN A 40 10.15 -2.21 -38.04
C GLN A 40 10.12 -0.84 -38.72
N SER A 41 9.43 -0.70 -39.86
CA SER A 41 9.22 0.59 -40.51
C SER A 41 8.40 1.56 -39.66
N TYR A 42 7.32 1.10 -39.01
CA TYR A 42 6.59 1.91 -38.02
C TYR A 42 7.51 2.35 -36.87
N THR A 43 8.30 1.43 -36.31
CA THR A 43 9.22 1.76 -35.20
C THR A 43 10.29 2.78 -35.62
N ASN A 44 10.82 2.67 -36.84
CA ASN A 44 11.86 3.56 -37.33
C ASN A 44 11.28 4.94 -37.73
N ARG A 45 10.09 4.97 -38.33
CA ARG A 45 9.37 6.20 -38.66
C ARG A 45 8.97 6.96 -37.39
N SER A 46 8.55 6.25 -36.34
CA SER A 46 8.32 6.84 -35.02
C SER A 46 9.55 7.58 -34.50
N LEU A 47 10.74 7.00 -34.62
CA LEU A 47 11.98 7.66 -34.18
C LEU A 47 12.30 8.90 -35.02
N ALA A 48 12.08 8.86 -36.34
CA ALA A 48 12.25 10.01 -37.21
C ALA A 48 11.29 11.16 -36.83
N TYR A 49 10.01 10.84 -36.57
CA TYR A 49 9.04 11.80 -36.05
C TYR A 49 9.46 12.36 -34.68
N PHE A 50 9.94 11.51 -33.78
CA PHE A 50 10.43 11.95 -32.47
C PHE A 50 11.58 12.96 -32.59
N GLN A 51 12.54 12.73 -33.48
CA GLN A 51 13.65 13.67 -33.73
C GLN A 51 13.19 14.98 -34.37
N LYS A 52 12.11 14.95 -35.17
CA LYS A 52 11.42 16.15 -35.67
C LYS A 52 10.54 16.85 -34.63
N LYS A 53 10.45 16.32 -33.40
CA LYS A 53 9.54 16.77 -32.34
C LYS A 53 8.05 16.59 -32.67
N GLU A 54 7.72 15.75 -33.65
CA GLU A 54 6.36 15.34 -34.00
C GLU A 54 5.93 14.19 -33.08
N TYR A 55 5.75 14.48 -31.80
CA TYR A 55 5.59 13.46 -30.77
C TYR A 55 4.29 12.65 -30.89
N GLU A 56 3.22 13.23 -31.43
CA GLU A 56 1.95 12.53 -31.65
C GLU A 56 2.06 11.47 -32.75
N ASN A 57 2.69 11.82 -33.88
CA ASN A 57 3.02 10.88 -34.94
C ASN A 57 3.94 9.77 -34.43
N SER A 58 4.95 10.11 -33.62
CA SER A 58 5.81 9.13 -32.97
C SER A 58 5.03 8.18 -32.05
N LEU A 59 4.09 8.70 -31.26
CA LEU A 59 3.28 7.93 -30.33
C LEU A 59 2.40 6.92 -31.08
N ASN A 60 1.73 7.38 -32.14
CA ASN A 60 0.83 6.56 -32.96
C ASN A 60 1.59 5.44 -33.69
N ASP A 61 2.72 5.77 -34.31
CA ASP A 61 3.54 4.77 -35.00
C ASP A 61 4.12 3.72 -34.06
N SER A 62 4.59 4.13 -32.88
CA SER A 62 5.05 3.18 -31.86
C SER A 62 3.91 2.27 -31.39
N LYS A 63 2.70 2.81 -31.24
CA LYS A 63 1.52 2.05 -30.83
C LYS A 63 1.09 1.03 -31.89
N GLU A 64 1.09 1.40 -33.17
CA GLU A 64 0.81 0.46 -34.26
C GLU A 64 1.89 -0.62 -34.36
N ALA A 65 3.17 -0.27 -34.18
CA ALA A 65 4.24 -1.26 -34.12
C ALA A 65 4.06 -2.28 -32.97
N ILE A 66 3.66 -1.83 -31.76
CA ILE A 66 3.32 -2.71 -30.62
C ILE A 66 2.11 -3.60 -30.94
N LYS A 67 1.10 -3.05 -31.61
CA LYS A 67 -0.12 -3.80 -31.99
C LYS A 67 0.19 -4.91 -32.99
N ILE A 68 1.09 -4.67 -33.95
CA ILE A 68 1.53 -5.66 -34.93
C ILE A 68 2.47 -6.68 -34.28
N ASN A 69 3.42 -6.24 -33.46
CA ASN A 69 4.35 -7.10 -32.74
C ASN A 69 4.58 -6.62 -31.30
N SER A 70 3.83 -7.20 -30.36
CA SER A 70 3.92 -6.89 -28.92
C SER A 70 5.23 -7.35 -28.27
N LYS A 71 6.04 -8.14 -28.99
CA LYS A 71 7.36 -8.60 -28.53
C LYS A 71 8.51 -7.70 -29.00
N TRP A 72 8.22 -6.58 -29.67
CA TRP A 72 9.25 -5.69 -30.20
C TRP A 72 9.66 -4.59 -29.20
N ASP A 73 10.80 -4.79 -28.53
CA ASP A 73 11.25 -3.89 -27.45
C ASP A 73 11.47 -2.46 -27.92
N LYS A 74 11.94 -2.28 -29.16
CA LYS A 74 12.18 -0.93 -29.72
C LYS A 74 10.89 -0.14 -29.82
N ALA A 75 9.76 -0.78 -30.17
CA ALA A 75 8.48 -0.07 -30.22
C ALA A 75 8.02 0.34 -28.81
N HIS A 76 8.16 -0.55 -27.82
CA HIS A 76 7.87 -0.21 -26.41
C HIS A 76 8.73 0.95 -25.89
N TYR A 77 10.00 1.00 -26.29
CA TYR A 77 10.90 2.08 -25.89
C TYR A 77 10.54 3.41 -26.57
N ARG A 78 10.29 3.41 -27.89
CA ARG A 78 9.86 4.61 -28.62
C ARG A 78 8.49 5.12 -28.13
N TYR A 79 7.59 4.21 -27.79
CA TYR A 79 6.31 4.54 -27.16
C TYR A 79 6.51 5.25 -25.81
N SER A 80 7.37 4.70 -24.95
CA SER A 80 7.75 5.32 -23.68
C SER A 80 8.35 6.72 -23.85
N MET A 81 9.27 6.88 -24.81
CA MET A 81 9.88 8.18 -25.12
C MET A 81 8.83 9.22 -25.52
N ALA A 82 7.89 8.87 -26.39
CA ALA A 82 6.82 9.77 -26.82
C ALA A 82 5.89 10.13 -25.64
N LEU A 83 5.47 9.15 -24.83
CA LEU A 83 4.63 9.37 -23.64
C LEU A 83 5.25 10.35 -22.64
N LYS A 84 6.58 10.33 -22.47
CA LYS A 84 7.30 11.27 -21.59
C LYS A 84 7.11 12.73 -22.04
N GLN A 85 7.04 13.00 -23.35
CA GLN A 85 6.80 14.35 -23.87
C GLN A 85 5.39 14.86 -23.57
N PHE A 86 4.42 13.95 -23.46
CA PHE A 86 3.05 14.25 -23.03
C PHE A 86 2.86 14.20 -21.51
N ASN A 87 3.95 14.05 -20.73
CA ASN A 87 3.91 13.86 -19.28
C ASN A 87 3.04 12.66 -18.83
N ARG A 88 2.82 11.66 -19.70
CA ARG A 88 2.08 10.41 -19.41
C ARG A 88 3.02 9.38 -18.79
N LEU A 89 3.58 9.74 -17.65
CA LEU A 89 4.70 9.04 -17.00
C LEU A 89 4.35 7.63 -16.50
N ASP A 90 3.15 7.40 -15.97
CA ASP A 90 2.70 6.07 -15.54
C ASP A 90 2.60 5.06 -16.72
N GLU A 91 2.12 5.51 -17.87
CA GLU A 91 2.05 4.67 -19.08
C GLU A 91 3.43 4.40 -19.67
N SER A 92 4.31 5.40 -19.62
CA SER A 92 5.72 5.27 -20.03
C SER A 92 6.41 4.21 -19.17
N LEU A 93 6.20 4.25 -17.85
CA LEU A 93 6.74 3.29 -16.90
C LEU A 93 6.28 1.86 -17.19
N ARG A 94 4.97 1.65 -17.46
CA ARG A 94 4.43 0.33 -17.86
C ARG A 94 5.10 -0.21 -19.12
N SER A 95 5.30 0.64 -20.13
CA SER A 95 5.94 0.23 -21.39
C SER A 95 7.41 -0.17 -21.19
N LEU A 96 8.14 0.53 -20.32
CA LEU A 96 9.53 0.18 -19.97
C LEU A 96 9.62 -1.13 -19.18
N TYR A 97 8.68 -1.38 -18.26
CA TYR A 97 8.64 -2.65 -17.51
C TYR A 97 8.39 -3.86 -18.40
N ILE A 98 7.63 -3.73 -19.50
CA ILE A 98 7.46 -4.83 -20.47
C ILE A 98 8.83 -5.26 -21.06
N ILE A 99 9.71 -4.29 -21.34
CA ILE A 99 11.07 -4.55 -21.86
C ILE A 99 11.92 -5.19 -20.77
N TYR A 100 11.90 -4.59 -19.57
CA TYR A 100 12.66 -5.07 -18.41
C TYR A 100 12.31 -6.52 -18.07
N ASN A 101 11.03 -6.83 -17.91
CA ASN A 101 10.58 -8.17 -17.51
C ASN A 101 10.89 -9.23 -18.57
N ARG A 102 10.94 -8.85 -19.85
CA ARG A 102 11.30 -9.77 -20.94
C ARG A 102 12.78 -10.14 -20.91
N PHE A 103 13.65 -9.19 -20.58
CA PHE A 103 15.09 -9.44 -20.39
C PHE A 103 15.34 -10.40 -19.21
N TYR A 104 14.66 -10.19 -18.08
CA TYR A 104 14.85 -11.03 -16.90
C TYR A 104 14.27 -12.45 -17.05
N ASN A 105 13.27 -12.65 -17.90
CA ASN A 105 12.62 -13.94 -18.11
C ASN A 105 13.22 -14.78 -19.27
N SER A 106 14.23 -14.29 -20.01
CA SER A 106 14.92 -15.08 -21.03
C SER A 106 16.07 -15.88 -20.42
N ILE A 107 16.02 -17.22 -20.52
CA ILE A 107 17.08 -18.14 -20.05
C ILE A 107 18.40 -17.93 -20.82
N ASP A 108 18.32 -17.42 -22.05
CA ASP A 108 19.47 -17.04 -22.88
C ASP A 108 19.69 -15.52 -22.86
N ASN A 109 20.80 -15.09 -22.27
CA ASN A 109 21.31 -13.70 -22.25
C ASN A 109 21.73 -13.16 -23.64
N THR A 110 21.11 -13.60 -24.75
CA THR A 110 21.55 -13.27 -26.13
C THR A 110 20.48 -12.68 -27.04
N THR A 111 19.24 -12.47 -26.57
CA THR A 111 18.24 -11.73 -27.36
C THR A 111 17.58 -10.60 -26.60
N THR A 112 18.28 -9.46 -26.53
CA THR A 112 17.62 -8.16 -26.56
C THR A 112 17.77 -7.58 -27.96
N ASN A 113 16.73 -6.92 -28.46
CA ASN A 113 16.72 -6.27 -29.77
C ASN A 113 17.64 -5.03 -29.85
N ASN A 114 18.90 -5.11 -29.38
CA ASN A 114 19.88 -4.00 -29.30
C ASN A 114 19.38 -2.79 -28.45
N ILE A 115 18.79 -3.04 -27.28
CA ILE A 115 18.49 -1.97 -26.30
C ILE A 115 19.30 -2.26 -25.04
N ASP A 116 20.09 -1.28 -24.60
CA ASP A 116 20.86 -1.36 -23.37
C ASP A 116 19.91 -1.41 -22.16
N ILE A 117 19.92 -2.52 -21.42
CA ILE A 117 19.06 -2.69 -20.24
C ILE A 117 19.39 -1.68 -19.13
N ASN A 118 20.66 -1.25 -19.01
CA ASN A 118 21.05 -0.25 -18.01
C ASN A 118 20.39 1.10 -18.30
N LEU A 119 20.19 1.41 -19.58
CA LEU A 119 19.46 2.61 -19.99
C LEU A 119 17.99 2.52 -19.56
N ILE A 120 17.35 1.35 -19.74
CA ILE A 120 15.95 1.12 -19.33
C ILE A 120 15.79 1.26 -17.82
N THR A 121 16.66 0.62 -17.03
CA THR A 121 16.65 0.74 -15.56
C THR A 121 16.80 2.20 -15.11
N LYS A 122 17.74 2.93 -15.70
CA LYS A 122 17.94 4.36 -15.41
C LYS A 122 16.72 5.22 -15.78
N GLU A 123 16.04 4.90 -16.88
CA GLU A 123 14.81 5.60 -17.26
C GLU A 123 13.66 5.33 -16.28
N ILE A 124 13.48 4.08 -15.86
CA ILE A 124 12.50 3.66 -14.84
C ILE A 124 12.73 4.45 -13.55
N ASP A 125 13.95 4.47 -13.04
CA ASP A 125 14.32 5.19 -11.81
C ASP A 125 14.00 6.69 -11.90
N ASN A 126 14.30 7.32 -13.04
CA ASN A 126 14.06 8.75 -13.25
C ASN A 126 12.56 9.08 -13.31
N ILE A 127 11.76 8.23 -13.96
CA ILE A 127 10.31 8.41 -14.04
C ILE A 127 9.69 8.22 -12.67
N GLN A 128 10.10 7.21 -11.91
CA GLN A 128 9.64 6.98 -10.55
C GLN A 128 9.95 8.17 -9.63
N LYS A 129 11.17 8.72 -9.68
CA LYS A 129 11.53 9.95 -8.94
C LYS A 129 10.61 11.13 -9.27
N ASN A 130 10.30 11.34 -10.55
CA ASN A 130 9.40 12.41 -11.00
C ASN A 130 7.94 12.20 -10.58
N LEU A 131 7.45 10.95 -10.61
CA LEU A 131 6.10 10.63 -10.17
C LEU A 131 5.95 10.81 -8.65
N ILE A 132 6.95 10.37 -7.89
CA ILE A 132 6.98 10.54 -6.42
C ILE A 132 6.98 12.03 -6.07
N SER A 133 7.81 12.86 -6.73
CA SER A 133 7.89 14.30 -6.45
C SER A 133 6.62 15.07 -6.85
N LYS A 134 5.98 14.72 -7.97
CA LYS A 134 4.72 15.35 -8.44
C LYS A 134 3.51 14.95 -7.60
N ARG A 135 3.38 13.67 -7.23
CA ARG A 135 2.32 13.21 -6.32
C ARG A 135 2.44 13.90 -4.96
N TYR A 136 3.68 14.09 -4.49
CA TYR A 136 3.96 14.84 -3.26
C TYR A 136 3.52 16.30 -3.27
N SER A 137 3.79 17.02 -4.36
CA SER A 137 3.45 18.44 -4.47
C SER A 137 1.93 18.64 -4.56
N LYS A 138 1.20 17.74 -5.25
CA LYS A 138 -0.26 17.70 -5.19
C LYS A 138 -0.80 17.34 -3.80
N ASP A 139 -0.15 16.40 -3.10
CA ASP A 139 -0.57 15.91 -1.79
C ASP A 139 -0.42 16.96 -0.66
N ILE A 140 0.62 17.79 -0.72
CA ILE A 140 0.80 18.94 0.20
C ILE A 140 -0.29 19.99 -0.03
N ILE A 141 -0.67 20.24 -1.30
CA ILE A 141 -1.74 21.18 -1.67
C ILE A 141 -3.13 20.59 -1.32
N ALA A 142 -3.34 19.28 -1.48
CA ALA A 142 -4.61 18.63 -1.13
C ALA A 142 -4.87 18.59 0.39
N GLN A 143 -3.79 18.62 1.20
CA GLN A 143 -3.87 18.72 2.67
C GLN A 143 -4.36 20.08 3.16
N SER A 144 -4.24 21.16 2.38
CA SER A 144 -4.81 22.46 2.78
C SER A 144 -6.31 22.58 2.57
N GLU A 145 -6.95 21.69 1.79
CA GLU A 145 -8.31 21.94 1.32
C GLU A 145 -9.36 20.87 1.69
N THR A 146 -9.04 19.62 2.07
CA THR A 146 -10.10 18.61 2.32
C THR A 146 -9.82 17.52 3.38
N SER A 147 -10.07 17.79 4.67
CA SER A 147 -10.81 16.90 5.63
C SER A 147 -10.54 17.25 7.11
N PRO A 148 -11.48 16.96 8.04
CA PRO A 148 -11.61 17.59 9.36
C PRO A 148 -10.79 16.95 10.49
N ASN A 149 -9.59 16.42 10.22
CA ASN A 149 -8.61 16.07 11.25
C ASN A 149 -7.26 16.63 10.83
N SER A 150 -6.97 17.84 11.30
CA SER A 150 -5.70 18.52 11.12
C SER A 150 -4.53 17.57 11.44
N ILE A 151 -3.69 17.27 10.45
CA ILE A 151 -2.38 16.66 10.68
C ILE A 151 -1.65 17.63 11.62
N ASN A 152 -1.50 17.23 12.87
CA ASN A 152 -0.88 18.05 13.89
C ASN A 152 0.59 18.27 13.49
N SER A 153 0.95 19.54 13.37
CA SER A 153 2.02 20.06 12.51
C SER A 153 3.45 19.77 12.97
N ASN A 154 3.69 18.80 13.85
CA ASN A 154 5.00 18.52 14.46
C ASN A 154 5.96 17.76 13.54
N VAL A 155 5.42 17.13 12.49
CA VAL A 155 6.17 16.30 11.56
C VAL A 155 5.83 16.65 10.12
N LYS A 156 6.79 16.45 9.23
CA LYS A 156 6.60 16.50 7.78
C LYS A 156 7.25 15.28 7.16
N VAL A 157 6.72 14.81 6.03
CA VAL A 157 7.31 13.70 5.29
C VAL A 157 8.08 14.28 4.11
N ASP A 158 9.37 13.99 3.98
CA ASP A 158 10.21 14.43 2.87
C ASP A 158 10.88 13.23 2.19
N TYR A 159 11.24 13.39 0.91
CA TYR A 159 12.06 12.41 0.20
C TYR A 159 13.55 12.63 0.50
N ILE A 160 14.26 11.58 0.88
CA ILE A 160 15.70 11.62 1.13
C ILE A 160 16.46 11.32 -0.17
N ASN A 161 16.39 10.08 -0.66
CA ASN A 161 17.09 9.62 -1.86
C ASN A 161 16.54 8.26 -2.34
N ALA A 162 17.09 7.71 -3.43
CA ALA A 162 16.62 6.46 -4.02
C ALA A 162 16.81 5.23 -3.12
N ASN A 163 17.80 5.26 -2.21
CA ASN A 163 18.12 4.13 -1.35
C ASN A 163 17.30 4.12 -0.05
N LEU A 164 17.00 5.31 0.50
CA LEU A 164 16.26 5.48 1.76
C LEU A 164 14.81 5.90 1.56
N GLY A 165 14.40 6.18 0.33
CA GLY A 165 13.04 6.59 0.01
C GLY A 165 12.61 7.87 0.73
N LYS A 166 11.47 7.78 1.41
CA LYS A 166 10.88 8.86 2.20
C LYS A 166 11.32 8.77 3.65
N SER A 167 11.25 9.88 4.37
CA SER A 167 11.35 9.87 5.81
C SER A 167 10.53 10.99 6.44
N VAL A 168 10.41 10.93 7.76
CA VAL A 168 9.63 11.88 8.54
C VAL A 168 10.58 12.73 9.37
N PHE A 169 10.38 14.04 9.32
CA PHE A 169 11.23 15.03 9.97
C PHE A 169 10.42 15.91 10.89
N LEU A 170 11.01 16.31 12.01
CA LEU A 170 10.40 17.27 12.92
C LEU A 170 10.34 18.66 12.31
N THR A 171 9.22 19.35 12.52
CA THR A 171 9.02 20.74 12.09
C THR A 171 9.36 21.76 13.19
N LYS A 172 9.49 21.28 14.44
CA LYS A 172 9.81 22.07 15.64
C LYS A 172 10.58 21.24 16.67
N ASP A 173 11.20 21.91 17.64
CA ASP A 173 11.88 21.25 18.76
C ASP A 173 10.87 20.56 19.70
N ILE A 174 11.25 19.40 20.24
CA ILE A 174 10.46 18.62 21.20
C ILE A 174 11.30 18.40 22.46
N THR A 175 10.79 18.86 23.60
CA THR A 175 11.47 18.83 24.90
C THR A 175 10.75 18.01 25.97
N ASN A 176 9.52 17.57 25.69
CA ASN A 176 8.70 16.79 26.61
C ASN A 176 8.37 15.42 25.98
N ASN A 177 8.64 14.34 26.68
CA ASN A 177 8.40 12.96 26.24
C ASN A 177 6.93 12.51 26.40
N ASN A 178 6.13 13.20 27.21
CA ASN A 178 4.74 12.81 27.48
C ASN A 178 3.73 13.34 26.44
N GLN A 179 4.18 14.15 25.47
CA GLN A 179 3.31 14.63 24.40
C GLN A 179 3.47 13.81 23.12
N PRO A 180 2.35 13.36 22.50
CA PRO A 180 2.43 12.66 21.23
C PRO A 180 2.91 13.60 20.12
N LEU A 181 3.80 13.09 19.27
CA LEU A 181 4.25 13.79 18.07
C LEU A 181 3.14 13.83 17.00
N LEU A 182 2.47 12.69 16.82
CA LEU A 182 1.43 12.47 15.83
C LEU A 182 0.49 11.36 16.33
N SER A 183 -0.79 11.47 16.04
CA SER A 183 -1.78 10.39 16.14
C SER A 183 -2.46 10.27 14.78
N GLU A 184 -2.45 9.08 14.19
CA GLU A 184 -2.93 8.84 12.83
C GLU A 184 -3.87 7.63 12.80
N ASN A 185 -4.99 7.78 12.09
CA ASN A 185 -5.84 6.65 11.71
C ASN A 185 -5.37 6.11 10.34
N PRO A 186 -5.41 4.78 10.13
CA PRO A 186 -4.97 4.19 8.88
C PRO A 186 -5.92 4.56 7.74
N LEU A 187 -5.35 4.66 6.53
CA LEU A 187 -6.10 4.78 5.28
C LEU A 187 -6.99 3.57 5.04
N VAL A 188 -6.53 2.40 5.49
CA VAL A 188 -7.27 1.14 5.47
C VAL A 188 -6.74 0.22 6.55
N SER A 189 -7.63 -0.51 7.22
CA SER A 189 -7.27 -1.54 8.19
C SER A 189 -8.21 -2.73 8.16
N ASN A 190 -7.69 -3.90 8.55
CA ASN A 190 -8.47 -5.11 8.70
C ASN A 190 -7.91 -5.99 9.80
N LEU A 191 -8.79 -6.80 10.37
CA LEU A 191 -8.46 -7.81 11.36
C LEU A 191 -7.62 -8.91 10.72
N SER A 192 -6.65 -9.47 11.46
CA SER A 192 -5.92 -10.64 10.99
C SER A 192 -6.89 -11.79 10.74
N SER A 193 -6.61 -12.60 9.72
CA SER A 193 -7.51 -13.62 9.21
C SER A 193 -7.84 -14.70 10.24
N ILE A 194 -6.97 -14.89 11.25
CA ILE A 194 -7.16 -15.84 12.35
C ILE A 194 -8.31 -15.47 13.30
N TYR A 195 -8.69 -14.19 13.38
CA TYR A 195 -9.72 -13.71 14.31
C TYR A 195 -11.09 -13.46 13.66
N LEU A 196 -11.24 -13.70 12.36
CA LEU A 196 -12.46 -13.36 11.62
C LEU A 196 -13.71 -14.15 12.02
N GLU A 197 -13.54 -15.33 12.62
CA GLU A 197 -14.64 -16.22 13.04
C GLU A 197 -14.38 -16.84 14.43
N ASP A 198 -13.50 -16.26 15.24
CA ASP A 198 -13.32 -16.75 16.61
C ASP A 198 -14.52 -16.33 17.47
N GLU A 199 -15.32 -17.31 17.89
CA GLU A 199 -16.52 -17.06 18.71
C GLU A 199 -16.22 -16.34 20.03
N ASN A 200 -14.96 -16.41 20.50
CA ASN A 200 -14.50 -15.77 21.72
C ASN A 200 -14.00 -14.33 21.50
N TYR A 201 -13.77 -13.93 20.24
CA TYR A 201 -13.21 -12.62 19.90
C TYR A 201 -14.03 -11.92 18.83
N LYS A 202 -14.75 -10.88 19.25
CA LYS A 202 -15.37 -9.93 18.32
C LYS A 202 -14.62 -8.61 18.37
N SER A 203 -14.49 -7.96 17.22
CA SER A 203 -13.86 -6.64 17.10
C SER A 203 -14.66 -5.78 16.14
N CYS A 204 -14.50 -4.47 16.28
CA CYS A 204 -15.10 -3.50 15.38
C CYS A 204 -14.51 -3.67 13.98
N PHE A 205 -15.35 -3.96 12.97
CA PHE A 205 -14.91 -4.12 11.59
C PHE A 205 -14.36 -2.83 10.96
N HIS A 206 -14.58 -1.70 11.61
CA HIS A 206 -14.02 -0.40 11.25
C HIS A 206 -12.71 -0.11 11.98
N CYS A 207 -12.78 0.06 13.31
CA CYS A 207 -11.68 0.59 14.09
C CYS A 207 -10.84 -0.48 14.80
N LEU A 208 -11.15 -1.77 14.60
CA LEU A 208 -10.49 -2.91 15.23
C LEU A 208 -10.54 -2.94 16.77
N LYS A 209 -11.21 -1.99 17.42
CA LYS A 209 -11.45 -2.02 18.87
C LYS A 209 -12.11 -3.34 19.24
N SER A 210 -11.61 -4.00 20.28
CA SER A 210 -12.21 -5.24 20.80
C SER A 210 -13.64 -4.97 21.28
N ILE A 211 -14.57 -5.83 20.84
CA ILE A 211 -15.98 -5.83 21.23
C ILE A 211 -16.22 -7.18 21.91
N TYR A 212 -16.08 -7.25 23.22
CA TYR A 212 -16.24 -8.53 23.93
C TYR A 212 -17.72 -8.85 24.18
N VAL A 213 -18.17 -10.07 23.88
CA VAL A 213 -19.61 -10.42 23.95
C VAL A 213 -19.93 -11.72 24.71
N ASN A 214 -18.97 -12.55 25.16
CA ASN A 214 -19.34 -13.83 25.78
C ASN A 214 -19.14 -13.92 27.30
N LYS A 215 -20.26 -13.87 28.04
CA LYS A 215 -20.31 -14.07 29.51
C LYS A 215 -19.99 -15.52 29.93
N SER A 216 -20.02 -16.51 29.02
CA SER A 216 -19.84 -17.92 29.36
C SER A 216 -18.38 -18.34 29.60
N CYS A 217 -17.41 -17.58 29.09
CA CYS A 217 -15.97 -17.87 29.23
C CYS A 217 -15.41 -17.53 30.63
N TYR A 218 -16.19 -16.87 31.48
CA TYR A 218 -15.76 -16.43 32.81
C TYR A 218 -16.04 -17.47 33.90
N SER A 219 -15.13 -17.54 34.87
CA SER A 219 -15.35 -18.27 36.12
C SER A 219 -16.57 -17.72 36.88
N GLU A 220 -17.22 -18.55 37.70
CA GLU A 220 -18.33 -18.16 38.60
C GLU A 220 -17.99 -16.92 39.47
N LYS A 221 -16.71 -16.77 39.83
CA LYS A 221 -16.19 -15.60 40.56
C LYS A 221 -16.25 -14.31 39.74
N MET A 222 -15.83 -14.35 38.48
CA MET A 222 -15.83 -13.16 37.61
C MET A 222 -17.23 -12.74 37.20
N LYS A 223 -18.18 -13.69 37.02
CA LYS A 223 -19.60 -13.40 36.75
C LYS A 223 -20.26 -12.50 37.81
N LYS A 224 -19.72 -12.44 39.03
CA LYS A 224 -20.21 -11.57 40.11
C LYS A 224 -19.73 -10.11 40.00
N GLN A 225 -18.78 -9.79 39.12
CA GLN A 225 -18.13 -8.48 39.05
C GLN A 225 -18.66 -7.65 37.86
N GLN A 226 -19.87 -7.10 37.98
CA GLN A 226 -20.60 -6.39 36.90
C GLN A 226 -19.78 -5.27 36.21
N GLU A 227 -18.84 -4.62 36.89
CA GLU A 227 -18.03 -3.51 36.37
C GLU A 227 -16.99 -3.91 35.30
N LEU A 228 -16.61 -5.19 35.23
CA LEU A 228 -15.70 -5.71 34.18
C LEU A 228 -16.42 -6.04 32.88
N PHE A 229 -17.74 -6.17 32.94
CA PHE A 229 -18.59 -6.46 31.79
C PHE A 229 -18.97 -5.15 31.13
N ILE A 230 -18.04 -4.54 30.41
CA ILE A 230 -18.44 -3.54 29.42
C ILE A 230 -19.08 -4.33 28.28
N GLU A 231 -20.40 -4.54 28.35
CA GLU A 231 -21.21 -4.78 27.17
C GLU A 231 -21.06 -3.55 26.28
N ASN A 232 -20.01 -3.52 25.44
CA ASN A 232 -19.94 -2.53 24.38
C ASN A 232 -21.15 -2.80 23.49
N PRO A 233 -22.09 -1.86 23.32
CA PRO A 233 -23.22 -2.06 22.44
C PRO A 233 -22.67 -2.41 21.06
N SER A 234 -22.83 -3.67 20.67
CA SER A 234 -22.39 -4.12 19.36
C SER A 234 -23.48 -3.70 18.37
N PHE A 235 -23.17 -2.69 17.57
CA PHE A 235 -24.04 -2.23 16.50
C PHE A 235 -23.82 -3.15 15.29
N THR A 236 -24.88 -3.78 14.78
CA THR A 236 -24.82 -4.62 13.59
C THR A 236 -25.23 -3.83 12.35
N CYS A 237 -24.87 -4.34 11.17
CA CYS A 237 -25.46 -3.85 9.93
C CYS A 237 -26.94 -4.28 9.82
N ASP A 238 -27.85 -3.30 9.79
CA ASP A 238 -29.30 -3.56 9.75
C ASP A 238 -29.86 -3.74 8.33
N LYS A 239 -28.98 -3.75 7.32
CA LYS A 239 -29.36 -3.87 5.91
C LYS A 239 -29.31 -5.33 5.46
N ASN A 240 -28.18 -5.76 4.88
CA ASN A 240 -28.14 -7.02 4.15
C ASN A 240 -27.23 -8.08 4.81
N CYS A 241 -26.06 -7.72 5.34
CA CYS A 241 -25.10 -8.75 5.77
C CYS A 241 -25.35 -9.32 7.17
N LYS A 242 -25.83 -8.49 8.12
CA LYS A 242 -25.94 -8.80 9.57
C LYS A 242 -24.67 -9.39 10.23
N PHE A 243 -23.55 -9.41 9.52
CA PHE A 243 -22.29 -10.06 9.89
C PHE A 243 -21.31 -9.08 10.55
N GLU A 244 -21.09 -7.92 9.93
CA GLU A 244 -20.17 -6.92 10.46
C GLU A 244 -20.75 -6.27 11.72
N VAL A 245 -19.92 -6.19 12.76
CA VAL A 245 -20.21 -5.55 14.04
C VAL A 245 -19.33 -4.33 14.27
N TYR A 246 -19.88 -3.32 14.95
CA TYR A 246 -19.23 -2.05 15.22
C TYR A 246 -19.36 -1.68 16.69
N CYS A 247 -18.34 -1.00 17.24
CA CYS A 247 -18.32 -0.59 18.65
C CYS A 247 -19.12 0.70 18.92
N SER A 248 -19.57 1.39 17.86
CA SER A 248 -20.34 2.63 17.95
C SER A 248 -21.12 2.87 16.65
N GLU A 249 -22.22 3.61 16.74
CA GLU A 249 -22.96 4.09 15.57
C GLU A 249 -22.07 4.93 14.64
N ASN A 250 -21.12 5.71 15.20
CA ASN A 250 -20.16 6.45 14.40
C ASN A 250 -19.25 5.53 13.56
N CYS A 251 -18.70 4.46 14.15
CA CYS A 251 -17.90 3.48 13.40
C CYS A 251 -18.71 2.78 12.32
N LYS A 252 -19.97 2.44 12.60
CA LYS A 252 -20.91 1.86 11.62
C LYS A 252 -21.15 2.81 10.44
N ASN A 253 -21.44 4.08 10.74
CA ASN A 253 -21.70 5.10 9.72
C ASN A 253 -20.46 5.45 8.89
N GLU A 254 -19.28 5.56 9.51
CA GLU A 254 -18.03 5.79 8.79
C GLU A 254 -17.66 4.58 7.91
N ALA A 255 -17.79 3.35 8.41
CA ALA A 255 -17.60 2.16 7.59
C ALA A 255 -18.56 2.12 6.41
N TRP A 256 -19.85 2.36 6.65
CA TRP A 256 -20.89 2.42 5.63
C TRP A 256 -20.55 3.44 4.55
N LYS A 257 -20.20 4.66 4.98
CA LYS A 257 -19.85 5.77 4.11
C LYS A 257 -18.58 5.50 3.32
N GLN A 258 -17.57 4.82 3.88
CA GLN A 258 -16.27 4.68 3.23
C GLN A 258 -16.15 3.47 2.30
N TYR A 259 -16.64 2.30 2.72
CA TYR A 259 -16.45 1.05 1.97
C TYR A 259 -17.60 0.06 2.10
N HIS A 260 -18.16 -0.11 3.30
CA HIS A 260 -19.11 -1.17 3.59
C HIS A 260 -20.42 -1.01 2.81
N GLY A 261 -20.94 0.22 2.69
CA GLY A 261 -22.19 0.48 1.98
C GLY A 261 -22.14 0.06 0.50
N LEU A 262 -20.97 0.17 -0.14
CA LEU A 262 -20.79 -0.24 -1.54
C LEU A 262 -20.84 -1.76 -1.71
N VAL A 263 -20.24 -2.51 -0.78
CA VAL A 263 -20.05 -3.97 -0.92
C VAL A 263 -21.02 -4.80 -0.08
N CYS A 264 -21.86 -4.17 0.76
CA CYS A 264 -22.76 -4.83 1.70
C CYS A 264 -23.73 -5.82 1.03
N SER A 265 -24.18 -5.55 -0.19
CA SER A 265 -25.07 -6.47 -0.94
C SER A 265 -24.39 -7.76 -1.40
N SER A 266 -23.06 -7.79 -1.40
CA SER A 266 -22.26 -8.92 -1.91
C SER A 266 -21.70 -9.77 -0.77
N TYR A 267 -22.39 -9.78 0.37
CA TYR A 267 -21.88 -10.39 1.60
C TYR A 267 -21.56 -11.88 1.44
N ASP A 268 -22.34 -12.64 0.65
CA ASP A 268 -22.06 -14.06 0.39
C ASP A 268 -20.70 -14.27 -0.30
N LEU A 269 -20.31 -13.37 -1.21
CA LEU A 269 -19.00 -13.41 -1.88
C LEU A 269 -17.88 -12.95 -0.94
N ILE A 270 -18.16 -11.96 -0.10
CA ILE A 270 -17.23 -11.47 0.92
C ILE A 270 -16.93 -12.57 1.96
N LEU A 271 -17.94 -13.34 2.39
CA LEU A 271 -17.74 -14.48 3.30
C LEU A 271 -16.84 -15.55 2.68
N LYS A 272 -16.96 -15.82 1.37
CA LYS A 272 -16.04 -16.72 0.67
C LYS A 272 -14.61 -16.19 0.68
N LEU A 273 -14.43 -14.89 0.46
CA LEU A 273 -13.12 -14.25 0.53
C LEU A 273 -12.53 -14.31 1.96
N TYR A 274 -13.35 -14.08 2.99
CA TYR A 274 -12.96 -14.25 4.38
C TYR A 274 -12.51 -15.69 4.69
N GLY A 275 -13.30 -16.69 4.27
CA GLY A 275 -12.95 -18.10 4.44
C GLY A 275 -11.63 -18.47 3.74
N PHE A 276 -11.42 -18.00 2.50
CA PHE A 276 -10.16 -18.16 1.79
C PHE A 276 -8.98 -17.54 2.56
N CYS A 277 -9.14 -16.28 2.99
CA CYS A 277 -8.14 -15.55 3.75
C CYS A 277 -7.76 -16.26 5.05
N ARG A 278 -8.74 -16.83 5.76
CA ARG A 278 -8.50 -17.64 6.96
C ARG A 278 -7.68 -18.89 6.64
N ILE A 279 -8.12 -19.69 5.67
CA ILE A 279 -7.47 -20.97 5.30
C ILE A 279 -6.01 -20.73 4.86
N LYS A 280 -5.77 -19.64 4.13
CA LYS A 280 -4.44 -19.28 3.62
C LYS A 280 -3.61 -18.42 4.58
N ASN A 281 -4.18 -18.02 5.72
CA ASN A 281 -3.58 -17.09 6.67
C ASN A 281 -3.08 -15.79 6.00
N GLN A 282 -3.95 -15.16 5.21
CA GLN A 282 -3.67 -13.93 4.48
C GLN A 282 -4.73 -12.87 4.78
N VAL A 283 -4.31 -11.62 5.00
CA VAL A 283 -5.23 -10.49 5.23
C VAL A 283 -5.26 -9.47 4.08
N PHE A 284 -4.23 -9.46 3.24
CA PHE A 284 -4.09 -8.48 2.16
C PHE A 284 -5.25 -8.47 1.16
N PRO A 285 -5.84 -9.61 0.74
CA PRO A 285 -7.01 -9.56 -0.15
C PRO A 285 -8.17 -8.74 0.41
N LEU A 286 -8.41 -8.81 1.72
CA LEU A 286 -9.47 -8.06 2.40
C LEU A 286 -9.16 -6.57 2.49
N LEU A 287 -7.88 -6.21 2.69
CA LEU A 287 -7.42 -4.82 2.63
C LEU A 287 -7.53 -4.27 1.21
N ILE A 288 -7.11 -5.01 0.19
CA ILE A 288 -7.21 -4.64 -1.24
C ILE A 288 -8.68 -4.40 -1.62
N MET A 289 -9.59 -5.29 -1.20
CA MET A 289 -11.03 -5.09 -1.39
C MET A 289 -11.51 -3.79 -0.76
N LYS A 290 -11.13 -3.50 0.50
CA LYS A 290 -11.48 -2.24 1.18
C LYS A 290 -10.87 -1.02 0.48
N MET A 291 -9.61 -1.07 0.04
CA MET A 291 -8.95 0.01 -0.71
C MET A 291 -9.71 0.33 -2.00
N LEU A 292 -10.05 -0.70 -2.79
CA LEU A 292 -10.82 -0.53 -4.02
C LEU A 292 -12.21 0.06 -3.73
N ALA A 293 -12.88 -0.41 -2.68
CA ALA A 293 -14.17 0.12 -2.28
C ALA A 293 -14.11 1.60 -1.90
N ILE A 294 -13.08 2.00 -1.14
CA ILE A 294 -12.83 3.42 -0.79
C ILE A 294 -12.61 4.27 -2.05
N VAL A 295 -11.78 3.80 -2.97
CA VAL A 295 -11.49 4.52 -4.24
C VAL A 295 -12.76 4.68 -5.07
N ILE A 296 -13.51 3.60 -5.29
CA ILE A 296 -14.73 3.62 -6.09
C ILE A 296 -15.78 4.54 -5.46
N ASN A 297 -15.93 4.45 -4.14
CA ASN A 297 -16.89 5.26 -3.42
C ASN A 297 -16.53 6.77 -3.45
N ASN A 298 -15.25 7.11 -3.40
CA ASN A 298 -14.79 8.49 -3.60
C ASN A 298 -15.12 9.04 -5.00
N VAL A 299 -14.99 8.21 -6.03
CA VAL A 299 -15.35 8.58 -7.41
C VAL A 299 -16.87 8.74 -7.56
N LYS A 300 -17.65 7.76 -7.10
CA LYS A 300 -19.12 7.75 -7.28
C LYS A 300 -19.83 8.79 -6.41
N ASN A 301 -19.49 8.85 -5.13
CA ASN A 301 -20.27 9.60 -4.14
C ASN A 301 -19.63 10.94 -3.75
N ASN A 302 -18.30 11.00 -3.70
CA ASN A 302 -17.58 12.22 -3.31
C ASN A 302 -17.11 13.05 -4.51
N LYS A 303 -17.44 12.63 -5.75
CA LYS A 303 -17.11 13.29 -7.02
C LYS A 303 -15.62 13.62 -7.17
N LYS A 304 -14.74 12.82 -6.57
CA LYS A 304 -13.29 12.96 -6.75
C LYS A 304 -12.88 12.35 -8.09
N SER A 305 -11.80 12.88 -8.68
CA SER A 305 -11.19 12.21 -9.83
C SER A 305 -10.65 10.83 -9.41
N LEU A 306 -10.48 9.95 -10.40
CA LEU A 306 -9.88 8.64 -10.16
C LEU A 306 -8.44 8.77 -9.61
N GLU A 307 -7.67 9.72 -10.14
CA GLU A 307 -6.29 9.99 -9.71
C GLU A 307 -6.25 10.44 -8.25
N ASP A 308 -7.10 11.39 -7.86
CA ASP A 308 -7.16 11.92 -6.50
C ASP A 308 -7.68 10.88 -5.50
N SER A 309 -8.52 9.95 -5.95
CA SER A 309 -9.01 8.85 -5.13
C SER A 309 -7.94 7.78 -4.91
N LEU A 310 -7.05 7.57 -5.89
CA LEU A 310 -5.95 6.61 -5.84
C LEU A 310 -4.68 7.14 -5.17
N SER A 311 -4.46 8.46 -5.20
CA SER A 311 -3.23 9.07 -4.69
C SER A 311 -2.87 8.66 -3.26
N PRO A 312 -3.83 8.55 -2.29
CA PRO A 312 -3.48 8.19 -0.92
C PRO A 312 -2.89 6.78 -0.81
N PHE A 313 -3.27 5.86 -1.69
CA PHE A 313 -2.79 4.48 -1.68
C PHE A 313 -1.58 4.27 -2.58
N THR A 314 -1.36 5.14 -3.57
CA THR A 314 -0.29 4.97 -4.58
C THR A 314 0.93 5.85 -4.32
N SER A 315 0.95 6.57 -3.19
CA SER A 315 2.10 7.34 -2.72
C SER A 315 3.14 6.49 -1.97
N PHE A 316 2.86 5.23 -1.69
CA PHE A 316 3.77 4.32 -0.96
C PHE A 316 4.83 3.70 -1.88
N GLN A 317 5.86 3.13 -1.27
CA GLN A 317 6.83 2.32 -2.02
C GLN A 317 6.16 1.04 -2.49
N TYR A 318 6.38 0.65 -3.74
CA TYR A 318 5.90 -0.61 -4.26
C TYR A 318 6.84 -1.11 -5.36
N ASP A 319 6.96 -2.42 -5.46
CA ASP A 319 7.67 -3.08 -6.54
C ASP A 319 6.66 -3.53 -7.62
N MET A 320 6.96 -3.26 -8.89
CA MET A 320 6.25 -3.76 -10.08
C MET A 320 7.18 -4.49 -11.04
N SER A 321 8.40 -4.84 -10.61
CA SER A 321 9.41 -5.50 -11.43
C SER A 321 8.98 -6.90 -11.86
N ASP A 322 8.15 -7.61 -11.08
CA ASP A 322 7.62 -8.92 -11.45
C ASP A 322 6.12 -9.06 -11.10
N PRO A 323 5.19 -8.48 -11.91
CA PRO A 323 3.77 -8.40 -11.61
C PRO A 323 3.00 -9.73 -11.79
N ILE A 324 3.68 -10.87 -11.59
CA ILE A 324 3.08 -12.20 -11.65
C ILE A 324 2.41 -12.49 -10.30
N LEU A 325 1.13 -12.80 -10.35
CA LEU A 325 0.38 -13.23 -9.18
C LEU A 325 0.63 -14.72 -8.93
N SER A 326 0.83 -15.09 -7.67
CA SER A 326 0.79 -16.50 -7.25
C SER A 326 -0.61 -17.09 -7.43
N ASP A 327 -0.74 -18.42 -7.39
CA ASP A 327 -2.04 -19.10 -7.51
C ASP A 327 -3.05 -18.60 -6.46
N ASP A 328 -2.61 -18.45 -5.21
CA ASP A 328 -3.44 -17.91 -4.13
C ASP A 328 -3.87 -16.46 -4.41
N GLN A 329 -2.98 -15.64 -4.97
CA GLN A 329 -3.30 -14.26 -5.34
C GLN A 329 -4.24 -14.18 -6.54
N LEU A 330 -4.15 -15.11 -7.51
CA LEU A 330 -5.08 -15.20 -8.63
C LEU A 330 -6.49 -15.56 -8.14
N ILE A 331 -6.61 -16.51 -7.22
CA ILE A 331 -7.88 -16.90 -6.60
C ILE A 331 -8.48 -15.73 -5.81
N ALA A 332 -7.66 -15.08 -4.97
CA ALA A 332 -8.08 -13.90 -4.22
C ALA A 332 -8.55 -12.76 -5.13
N ASN A 333 -7.81 -12.47 -6.21
CA ASN A 333 -8.19 -11.47 -7.19
C ASN A 333 -9.50 -11.83 -7.92
N ALA A 334 -9.75 -13.11 -8.20
CA ALA A 334 -11.00 -13.56 -8.80
C ALA A 334 -12.20 -13.29 -7.88
N PHE A 335 -12.09 -13.57 -6.57
CA PHE A 335 -13.13 -13.20 -5.60
C PHE A 335 -13.42 -11.69 -5.60
N ILE A 336 -12.37 -10.86 -5.61
CA ILE A 336 -12.52 -9.40 -5.64
C ILE A 336 -13.21 -8.94 -6.93
N ILE A 337 -12.82 -9.52 -8.07
CA ILE A 337 -13.48 -9.29 -9.37
C ILE A 337 -14.99 -9.59 -9.27
N ASP A 338 -15.36 -10.74 -8.73
CA ASP A 338 -16.77 -11.14 -8.63
C ASP A 338 -17.56 -10.24 -7.67
N ILE A 339 -16.95 -9.86 -6.54
CA ILE A 339 -17.54 -8.89 -5.60
C ILE A 339 -17.84 -7.58 -6.33
N PHE A 340 -16.85 -7.00 -7.03
CA PHE A 340 -17.05 -5.70 -7.68
C PHE A 340 -17.99 -5.78 -8.89
N LYS A 341 -17.95 -6.85 -9.69
CA LYS A 341 -18.94 -7.10 -10.76
C LYS A 341 -20.36 -7.14 -10.24
N SER A 342 -20.56 -7.68 -9.03
CA SER A 342 -21.90 -7.81 -8.45
C SER A 342 -22.49 -6.48 -7.95
N VAL A 343 -21.68 -5.43 -7.76
CA VAL A 343 -22.13 -4.11 -7.25
C VAL A 343 -21.98 -2.97 -8.27
N LEU A 344 -21.16 -3.16 -9.31
CA LEU A 344 -20.91 -2.20 -10.39
C LEU A 344 -21.71 -2.61 -11.63
N LYS A 345 -22.92 -2.07 -11.78
CA LYS A 345 -23.91 -2.54 -12.78
C LYS A 345 -24.30 -1.50 -13.84
N ASP A 346 -24.04 -0.22 -13.61
CA ASP A 346 -24.43 0.85 -14.53
C ASP A 346 -23.35 1.11 -15.60
N ASN A 347 -23.70 1.75 -16.73
CA ASN A 347 -22.73 2.02 -17.82
C ASN A 347 -21.49 2.81 -17.36
N ASN A 348 -21.66 3.76 -16.43
CA ASN A 348 -20.52 4.51 -15.86
C ASN A 348 -19.64 3.63 -14.95
N ASP A 349 -20.21 2.57 -14.38
CA ASP A 349 -19.49 1.63 -13.53
C ASP A 349 -18.57 0.71 -14.33
N GLU A 350 -18.93 0.39 -15.57
CA GLU A 350 -18.09 -0.44 -16.45
C GLU A 350 -16.72 0.20 -16.73
N ILE A 351 -16.69 1.53 -16.91
CA ILE A 351 -15.44 2.28 -17.10
C ILE A 351 -14.58 2.19 -15.84
N ILE A 352 -15.19 2.44 -14.68
CA ILE A 352 -14.50 2.37 -13.38
C ILE A 352 -13.96 0.96 -13.14
N PHE A 353 -14.79 -0.06 -13.40
CA PHE A 353 -14.45 -1.47 -13.24
C PHE A 353 -13.23 -1.83 -14.10
N ASN A 354 -13.25 -1.51 -15.40
CA ASN A 354 -12.19 -1.85 -16.32
C ASN A 354 -10.86 -1.11 -16.03
N GLN A 355 -10.92 0.09 -15.44
CA GLN A 355 -9.73 0.86 -15.08
C GLN A 355 -9.13 0.47 -13.72
N LEU A 356 -9.96 0.03 -12.76
CA LEU A 356 -9.52 -0.24 -11.39
C LEU A 356 -9.36 -1.72 -11.08
N ILE A 357 -10.26 -2.57 -11.54
CA ILE A 357 -10.34 -3.97 -11.11
C ILE A 357 -9.53 -4.83 -12.09
N THR A 358 -8.21 -4.65 -12.05
CA THR A 358 -7.26 -5.36 -12.91
C THR A 358 -6.24 -6.16 -12.09
N LYS A 359 -5.62 -7.17 -12.72
CA LYS A 359 -4.55 -7.97 -12.09
C LYS A 359 -3.36 -7.10 -11.68
N GLU A 360 -3.02 -6.12 -12.51
CA GLU A 360 -1.92 -5.17 -12.25
C GLU A 360 -2.25 -4.28 -11.05
N ARG A 361 -3.51 -3.85 -10.91
CA ARG A 361 -3.92 -3.08 -9.72
C ARG A 361 -3.86 -3.91 -8.46
N TYR A 362 -4.36 -5.15 -8.52
CA TYR A 362 -4.28 -6.07 -7.39
C TYR A 362 -2.81 -6.29 -6.98
N TYR A 363 -1.94 -6.59 -7.95
CA TYR A 363 -0.51 -6.76 -7.70
C TYR A 363 0.09 -5.51 -7.06
N GLN A 364 -0.21 -4.33 -7.61
CA GLN A 364 0.28 -3.06 -7.07
C GLN A 364 -0.13 -2.86 -5.61
N PHE A 365 -1.43 -3.02 -5.29
CA PHE A 365 -1.90 -2.85 -3.91
C PHE A 365 -1.34 -3.93 -2.97
N ASN A 366 -1.20 -5.17 -3.44
CA ASN A 366 -0.52 -6.21 -2.67
C ASN A 366 0.94 -5.86 -2.37
N SER A 367 1.67 -5.32 -3.35
CA SER A 367 3.05 -4.87 -3.21
C SER A 367 3.18 -3.71 -2.22
N ILE A 368 2.26 -2.73 -2.29
CA ILE A 368 2.15 -1.63 -1.32
C ILE A 368 1.94 -2.18 0.09
N LEU A 369 0.96 -3.07 0.30
CA LEU A 369 0.67 -3.62 1.62
C LEU A 369 1.87 -4.42 2.16
N LYS A 370 2.49 -5.25 1.33
CA LYS A 370 3.65 -6.07 1.70
C LYS A 370 4.83 -5.24 2.19
N LEU A 371 5.11 -4.11 1.54
CA LEU A 371 6.31 -3.30 1.84
C LEU A 371 6.09 -2.21 2.88
N ASN A 372 4.84 -1.82 3.16
CA ASN A 372 4.57 -0.62 3.97
C ASN A 372 3.61 -0.85 5.13
N SER A 373 2.72 -1.85 5.08
CA SER A 373 1.70 -1.98 6.13
C SER A 373 2.33 -2.33 7.49
N SER A 374 1.64 -1.96 8.56
CA SER A 374 2.02 -2.30 9.93
C SER A 374 0.98 -3.15 10.60
N ASP A 375 1.46 -3.99 11.51
CA ASP A 375 0.59 -4.66 12.47
C ASP A 375 -0.15 -3.62 13.31
N VAL A 376 -1.44 -3.88 13.52
CA VAL A 376 -2.30 -3.12 14.40
C VAL A 376 -2.58 -3.98 15.62
N GLN A 377 -2.27 -3.47 16.81
CA GLN A 377 -2.41 -4.21 18.05
C GLN A 377 -3.15 -3.32 19.07
N PRO A 378 -4.48 -3.21 18.96
CA PRO A 378 -5.28 -2.58 20.01
C PRO A 378 -5.06 -3.35 21.31
N ILE A 379 -4.89 -2.63 22.41
CA ILE A 379 -4.75 -3.22 23.74
C ILE A 379 -5.99 -4.07 24.06
N SER A 380 -5.83 -5.19 24.76
CA SER A 380 -7.00 -5.94 25.21
C SER A 380 -7.85 -5.07 26.15
N ILE A 381 -9.15 -5.36 26.29
CA ILE A 381 -10.01 -4.65 27.27
C ILE A 381 -9.42 -4.75 28.67
N LEU A 382 -8.73 -5.85 28.97
CA LEU A 382 -8.11 -6.06 30.26
C LEU A 382 -6.82 -5.25 30.43
N GLU A 383 -5.97 -5.15 29.40
CA GLU A 383 -4.85 -4.22 29.38
C GLU A 383 -5.33 -2.77 29.54
N GLU A 384 -6.44 -2.40 28.89
CA GLU A 384 -7.07 -1.08 29.07
C GLU A 384 -7.54 -0.85 30.52
N LEU A 385 -8.10 -1.87 31.18
CA LEU A 385 -8.52 -1.79 32.58
C LEU A 385 -7.31 -1.70 33.54
N ILE A 386 -6.24 -2.44 33.26
CA ILE A 386 -4.97 -2.39 33.98
C ILE A 386 -4.35 -0.99 33.83
N ASP A 387 -4.18 -0.50 32.61
CA ASP A 387 -3.59 0.81 32.32
C ASP A 387 -4.40 1.96 32.95
N ASN A 388 -5.73 1.91 32.89
CA ASN A 388 -6.60 2.92 33.50
C ASN A 388 -6.54 2.93 35.04
N LYS A 389 -6.20 1.81 35.68
CA LYS A 389 -6.02 1.71 37.13
C LYS A 389 -4.60 2.09 37.55
N VAL A 390 -3.59 1.62 36.82
CA VAL A 390 -2.17 1.95 37.03
C VAL A 390 -1.92 3.44 36.81
N SER A 391 -2.56 4.08 35.82
CA SER A 391 -2.44 5.53 35.59
C SER A 391 -3.10 6.41 36.65
N LYS A 392 -3.97 5.84 37.49
CA LYS A 392 -4.65 6.54 38.60
C LYS A 392 -4.05 6.22 39.97
N ALA A 393 -3.27 5.15 40.08
CA ALA A 393 -2.59 4.76 41.31
C ALA A 393 -1.14 5.26 41.26
N ASP A 394 -0.65 5.85 42.35
CA ASP A 394 0.79 6.06 42.53
C ASP A 394 1.49 4.69 42.39
N ILE A 395 2.55 4.62 41.57
CA ILE A 395 3.32 3.42 41.18
C ILE A 395 4.13 2.84 42.36
N LYS A 396 3.50 2.68 43.52
CA LYS A 396 4.09 2.05 44.71
C LYS A 396 3.47 0.70 45.02
N ASP A 397 2.28 0.39 44.51
CA ASP A 397 1.64 -0.90 44.76
C ASP A 397 1.99 -1.89 43.65
N SER A 398 2.65 -2.99 44.04
CA SER A 398 2.95 -4.17 43.21
C SER A 398 1.71 -4.99 42.89
N SER A 399 0.51 -4.45 43.07
CA SER A 399 -0.75 -5.15 42.90
C SER A 399 -1.87 -4.25 42.38
N ILE A 400 -2.81 -4.84 41.63
CA ILE A 400 -3.98 -4.20 41.04
C ILE A 400 -5.22 -4.82 41.65
N LYS A 401 -6.11 -3.98 42.20
CA LYS A 401 -7.40 -4.43 42.68
C LYS A 401 -8.39 -4.55 41.51
N ILE A 402 -8.84 -5.76 41.21
CA ILE A 402 -9.88 -6.08 40.22
C ILE A 402 -11.13 -6.58 40.96
N GLY A 403 -12.14 -5.72 41.09
CA GLY A 403 -13.29 -5.98 41.97
C GLY A 403 -12.86 -6.04 43.42
N ASP A 404 -13.10 -7.19 44.08
CA ASP A 404 -12.65 -7.47 45.46
C ASP A 404 -11.30 -8.20 45.53
N GLU A 405 -10.75 -8.64 44.40
CA GLU A 405 -9.48 -9.37 44.36
C GLU A 405 -8.30 -8.42 44.17
N VAL A 406 -7.22 -8.66 44.89
CA VAL A 406 -5.94 -7.97 44.75
C VAL A 406 -5.01 -8.92 44.00
N ILE A 407 -4.55 -8.51 42.81
CA ILE A 407 -3.72 -9.32 41.92
C ILE A 407 -2.35 -8.68 41.85
N GLU A 408 -1.30 -9.39 42.20
CA GLU A 408 0.07 -8.89 42.00
C GLU A 408 0.36 -8.72 40.50
N ILE A 409 1.04 -7.63 40.14
CA ILE A 409 1.33 -7.28 38.73
C ILE A 409 2.08 -8.42 38.04
N ASP A 410 3.03 -9.05 38.74
CA ASP A 410 3.83 -10.16 38.22
C ASP A 410 3.03 -11.46 38.03
N SER A 411 1.87 -11.58 38.69
CA SER A 411 0.97 -12.74 38.60
C SER A 411 -0.21 -12.52 37.63
N ILE A 412 -0.28 -11.36 36.96
CA ILE A 412 -1.37 -11.04 36.03
C ILE A 412 -1.48 -12.10 34.94
N GLY A 413 -0.37 -12.49 34.30
CA GLY A 413 -0.38 -13.49 33.22
C GLY A 413 -0.99 -14.83 33.65
N GLU A 414 -0.59 -15.34 34.81
CA GLU A 414 -1.11 -16.59 35.38
C GLU A 414 -2.61 -16.45 35.74
N PHE A 415 -3.02 -15.29 36.25
CA PHE A 415 -4.43 -14.99 36.49
C PHE A 415 -5.25 -15.03 35.19
N LEU A 416 -4.70 -14.54 34.06
CA LEU A 416 -5.38 -14.59 32.75
C LEU A 416 -5.59 -16.01 32.28
N GLU A 417 -4.52 -16.82 32.32
CA GLU A 417 -4.55 -18.21 31.88
C GLU A 417 -5.53 -19.05 32.73
N ASN A 418 -5.45 -18.93 34.05
CA ASN A 418 -6.32 -19.66 34.99
C ASN A 418 -7.81 -19.31 34.83
N ASN A 419 -8.11 -18.08 34.41
CA ASN A 419 -9.48 -17.63 34.18
C ASN A 419 -9.91 -17.70 32.71
N LYS A 420 -9.08 -18.25 31.81
CA LYS A 420 -9.33 -18.31 30.36
C LYS A 420 -9.67 -16.95 29.76
N LEU A 421 -9.09 -15.89 30.31
CA LEU A 421 -9.26 -14.54 29.80
C LEU A 421 -8.44 -14.37 28.52
N PRO A 422 -8.95 -13.60 27.54
CA PRO A 422 -8.19 -13.32 26.34
C PRO A 422 -6.88 -12.61 26.69
N THR A 423 -5.77 -13.32 26.56
CA THR A 423 -4.40 -12.82 26.78
C THR A 423 -3.86 -12.05 25.58
N ILE A 424 -4.55 -12.09 24.44
CA ILE A 424 -4.01 -11.68 23.16
C ILE A 424 -4.59 -10.33 22.75
N SER A 425 -3.72 -9.34 22.54
CA SER A 425 -4.03 -8.15 21.75
C SER A 425 -4.44 -8.59 20.35
N ILE A 426 -5.66 -8.27 19.96
CA ILE A 426 -6.19 -8.63 18.65
C ILE A 426 -5.25 -8.06 17.59
N LYS A 427 -4.68 -8.92 16.73
CA LYS A 427 -3.79 -8.45 15.67
C LYS A 427 -4.60 -8.12 14.42
N GLY A 428 -4.38 -6.94 13.88
CA GLY A 428 -4.81 -6.52 12.56
C GLY A 428 -3.64 -6.04 11.72
N VAL A 429 -3.95 -5.56 10.54
CA VAL A 429 -3.00 -4.89 9.65
C VAL A 429 -3.61 -3.57 9.19
N GLY A 430 -2.78 -2.53 9.13
CA GLY A 430 -3.19 -1.18 8.76
C GLY A 430 -2.14 -0.49 7.91
N LEU A 431 -2.59 0.36 7.00
CA LEU A 431 -1.74 1.22 6.16
C LEU A 431 -1.95 2.68 6.56
N TYR A 432 -0.90 3.32 7.05
CA TYR A 432 -0.86 4.68 7.60
C TYR A 432 -0.02 5.55 6.67
N ARG A 433 -0.48 6.77 6.38
CA ARG A 433 0.17 7.64 5.41
C ARG A 433 1.51 8.16 5.92
N VAL A 434 1.55 8.69 7.13
CA VAL A 434 2.76 9.30 7.69
C VAL A 434 3.57 8.28 8.46
N ILE A 435 2.93 7.47 9.31
CA ILE A 435 3.63 6.52 10.18
C ILE A 435 4.40 5.47 9.36
N ASN A 436 3.84 4.96 8.26
CA ASN A 436 4.55 4.01 7.40
C ASN A 436 5.60 4.65 6.48
N SER A 437 5.81 5.96 6.58
CA SER A 437 6.94 6.65 5.94
C SER A 437 8.12 6.84 6.89
N ILE A 438 8.06 6.37 8.14
CA ILE A 438 9.13 6.53 9.13
C ILE A 438 10.20 5.46 8.93
N ASN A 439 11.45 5.87 8.76
CA ASN A 439 12.57 4.95 8.57
C ASN A 439 12.99 4.20 9.84
N HIS A 440 13.69 3.10 9.61
CA HIS A 440 14.23 2.26 10.67
C HIS A 440 15.51 2.84 11.31
N SER A 441 15.64 2.68 12.62
CA SER A 441 16.92 2.72 13.35
C SER A 441 16.95 1.62 14.41
N CYS A 442 18.11 1.00 14.65
CA CYS A 442 18.29 0.09 15.80
C CYS A 442 18.53 0.85 17.13
N GLU A 443 18.51 2.19 17.06
CA GLU A 443 18.46 3.11 18.20
C GLU A 443 17.39 4.17 17.88
N PRO A 444 16.10 3.82 17.94
CA PRO A 444 15.04 4.71 17.57
C PRO A 444 14.97 5.91 18.52
N ASN A 445 14.54 7.05 17.98
CA ASN A 445 14.27 8.26 18.76
C ASN A 445 12.78 8.49 19.02
N VAL A 446 11.92 7.64 18.46
CA VAL A 446 10.48 7.62 18.72
C VAL A 446 9.97 6.16 18.81
N PHE A 447 8.81 5.96 19.44
CA PHE A 447 8.12 4.67 19.47
C PHE A 447 6.63 4.83 19.16
N CYS A 448 6.01 3.76 18.66
CA CYS A 448 4.59 3.71 18.33
C CYS A 448 3.78 3.06 19.46
N SER A 449 2.55 3.53 19.67
CA SER A 449 1.60 3.00 20.66
C SER A 449 0.17 3.09 20.15
N PHE A 450 -0.68 2.12 20.54
CA PHE A 450 -2.12 2.07 20.27
C PHE A 450 -2.94 2.55 21.48
N SER A 451 -2.60 3.74 21.99
CA SER A 451 -3.15 4.29 23.25
C SER A 451 -4.66 4.52 23.30
N LYS A 452 -5.36 4.46 22.15
CA LYS A 452 -6.82 4.64 22.07
C LYS A 452 -7.61 3.33 22.05
N ASN A 453 -6.94 2.19 22.26
CA ASN A 453 -7.52 0.86 22.11
C ASN A 453 -8.32 0.70 20.80
N ASN A 454 -7.70 1.08 19.69
CA ASN A 454 -8.26 0.92 18.36
C ASN A 454 -7.12 0.95 17.33
N HIS A 455 -7.49 0.98 16.06
CA HIS A 455 -6.59 1.10 14.92
C HIS A 455 -5.84 2.44 14.83
N SER A 456 -5.99 3.38 15.75
CA SER A 456 -5.26 4.64 15.74
C SER A 456 -3.87 4.43 16.34
N MET A 457 -2.83 4.78 15.59
CA MET A 457 -1.45 4.67 16.04
C MET A 457 -0.91 6.05 16.41
N THR A 458 -0.23 6.11 17.56
CA THR A 458 0.30 7.36 18.12
C THR A 458 1.79 7.22 18.34
N ILE A 459 2.55 8.26 17.98
CA ILE A 459 4.00 8.30 18.10
C ILE A 459 4.42 9.17 19.27
N TYR A 460 5.33 8.65 20.09
CA TYR A 460 5.91 9.35 21.23
C TYR A 460 7.43 9.41 21.12
N PRO A 461 8.08 10.47 21.64
CA PRO A 461 9.54 10.51 21.76
C PRO A 461 10.06 9.39 22.66
N SER A 462 11.06 8.62 22.22
CA SER A 462 11.79 7.69 23.08
C SER A 462 12.98 8.36 23.77
N LYS A 463 13.51 9.44 23.16
CA LYS A 463 14.62 10.24 23.67
C LYS A 463 14.30 11.72 23.50
N ILE A 464 14.71 12.53 24.46
CA ILE A 464 14.62 14.00 24.42
C ILE A 464 15.98 14.63 24.75
N PRO A 465 16.28 15.85 24.26
CA PRO A 465 15.46 16.63 23.32
C PRO A 465 15.56 16.12 21.87
N LEU A 466 14.50 16.33 21.09
CA LEU A 466 14.54 16.19 19.63
C LEU A 466 14.53 17.56 18.96
N LYS A 467 15.33 17.75 17.91
CA LYS A 467 15.51 19.05 17.26
C LYS A 467 14.70 19.19 15.98
N LYS A 468 14.26 20.41 15.69
CA LYS A 468 13.67 20.76 14.39
C LYS A 468 14.58 20.30 13.25
N GLY A 469 14.00 19.67 12.24
CA GLY A 469 14.71 19.12 11.10
C GLY A 469 15.37 17.76 11.35
N GLN A 470 15.33 17.23 12.58
CA GLN A 470 15.80 15.88 12.87
C GLN A 470 14.85 14.84 12.27
N GLU A 471 15.43 13.80 11.66
CA GLU A 471 14.71 12.62 11.22
C GLU A 471 14.18 11.84 12.42
N ILE A 472 12.89 11.48 12.39
CA ILE A 472 12.33 10.52 13.36
C ILE A 472 12.47 9.11 12.80
N ASN A 473 12.74 8.15 13.68
CA ASN A 473 12.97 6.76 13.34
C ASN A 473 12.39 5.84 14.42
N ILE A 474 11.82 4.74 13.96
CA ILE A 474 11.31 3.63 14.79
C ILE A 474 12.17 2.39 14.58
N SER A 475 12.04 1.40 15.46
CA SER A 475 12.58 0.07 15.15
C SER A 475 11.51 -0.79 14.48
N TYR A 476 11.89 -1.50 13.41
CA TYR A 476 11.02 -2.45 12.71
C TYR A 476 11.16 -3.87 13.28
N ILE A 477 12.15 -4.07 14.15
CA ILE A 477 12.58 -5.35 14.69
C ILE A 477 12.95 -5.19 16.17
N ASN A 478 13.20 -6.29 16.87
CA ASN A 478 13.74 -6.22 18.22
C ASN A 478 15.19 -5.70 18.20
N GLU A 479 15.42 -4.55 18.84
CA GLU A 479 16.71 -3.86 18.89
C GLU A 479 17.76 -4.59 19.73
N ASN A 480 17.33 -5.47 20.64
CA ASN A 480 18.21 -6.21 21.56
C ASN A 480 18.86 -7.43 20.90
N LEU A 481 18.44 -7.79 19.67
CA LEU A 481 19.09 -8.85 18.90
C LEU A 481 20.51 -8.46 18.50
N ALA A 482 21.38 -9.46 18.30
CA ALA A 482 22.75 -9.23 17.87
C ALA A 482 22.81 -8.58 16.47
N TYR A 483 23.87 -7.82 16.18
CA TYR A 483 24.06 -7.12 14.90
C TYR A 483 23.76 -7.99 13.67
N THR A 484 24.30 -9.21 13.60
CA THR A 484 24.11 -10.12 12.46
C THR A 484 22.66 -10.56 12.29
N GLN A 485 21.94 -10.79 13.40
CA GLN A 485 20.52 -11.12 13.40
C GLN A 485 19.67 -9.93 12.94
N ARG A 486 19.98 -8.72 13.43
CA ARG A 486 19.29 -7.49 13.01
C ARG A 486 19.44 -7.25 11.51
N GLN A 487 20.65 -7.32 10.98
CA GLN A 487 20.90 -7.15 9.54
C GLN A 487 20.19 -8.21 8.71
N LYS A 488 20.20 -9.47 9.16
CA LYS A 488 19.51 -10.57 8.48
C LYS A 488 17.99 -10.30 8.40
N LEU A 489 17.34 -9.99 9.53
CA LEU A 489 15.90 -9.71 9.57
C LEU A 489 15.53 -8.50 8.72
N LEU A 490 16.32 -7.44 8.75
CA LEU A 490 16.07 -6.24 7.93
C LEU A 490 16.22 -6.53 6.44
N LYS A 491 17.21 -7.32 6.06
CA LYS A 491 17.41 -7.72 4.67
C LYS A 491 16.31 -8.65 4.18
N GLU A 492 15.89 -9.62 4.97
CA GLU A 492 14.86 -10.60 4.61
C GLU A 492 13.46 -9.97 4.53
N ASN A 493 13.11 -9.12 5.49
CA ASN A 493 11.75 -8.57 5.59
C ASN A 493 11.58 -7.22 4.89
N TYR A 494 12.65 -6.43 4.78
CA TYR A 494 12.59 -5.04 4.29
C TYR A 494 13.62 -4.72 3.19
N SER A 495 14.43 -5.70 2.76
CA SER A 495 15.36 -5.57 1.62
C SER A 495 16.42 -4.47 1.75
N PHE A 496 16.87 -4.13 2.96
CA PHE A 496 17.96 -3.17 3.17
C PHE A 496 18.92 -3.60 4.31
N ASN A 497 20.13 -3.01 4.31
CA ASN A 497 21.08 -3.13 5.42
C ASN A 497 21.09 -1.84 6.25
N CYS A 498 20.99 -1.97 7.57
CA CYS A 498 20.95 -0.83 8.47
C CYS A 498 22.35 -0.25 8.71
N SER A 499 22.49 1.07 8.60
CA SER A 499 23.73 1.81 8.84
C SER A 499 23.64 2.81 10.00
N CYS A 500 22.69 2.59 10.93
CA CYS A 500 22.59 3.37 12.16
C CYS A 500 23.85 3.24 13.03
N LYS A 501 23.99 4.11 14.04
CA LYS A 501 25.18 4.18 14.89
C LYS A 501 25.48 2.84 15.58
N LYS A 502 24.50 2.20 16.23
CA LYS A 502 24.61 0.84 16.79
C LYS A 502 25.13 -0.20 15.79
N CYS A 503 24.60 -0.19 14.56
CA CYS A 503 25.05 -1.12 13.50
C CYS A 503 26.46 -0.80 12.98
N LYS A 504 26.87 0.46 12.92
CA LYS A 504 28.24 0.86 12.57
C LYS A 504 29.24 0.39 13.62
N ASN A 505 28.86 0.42 14.89
CA ASN A 505 29.66 -0.06 16.01
C ASN A 505 29.68 -1.59 16.15
N LYS A 506 28.80 -2.30 15.42
CA LYS A 506 28.58 -3.75 15.54
C LYS A 506 28.19 -4.21 16.95
N GLU A 507 27.56 -3.31 17.71
CA GLU A 507 26.84 -3.58 18.96
C GLU A 507 25.57 -4.39 18.66
#